data_AF-A0A7W8L2B7-F1
#
_entry.id   AF-A0A7W8L2B7-F1
#
_cell.length_a   1.000
_cell.length_b   1.000
_cell.length_c   1.000
_cell.angle_alpha   90.00
_cell.angle_beta   90.00
_cell.angle_gamma   90.00
#
_symmetry.space_group_name_H-M   'P 1'
#
loop_
_entity.id
_entity.type
_entity.pdbx_description
1 polymer ?
#
loop_
_entity_poly.entity_id
_entity_poly.type
_entity_poly.pdbx_seq_one_letter_code
_entity_poly.pdbx_strand_id
1 'polypeptide(L)'
;MTNARNTSKNAARGGWPVDDISGLALRLPEVEVGRYFDAQAKEAYEQSLLKWPVLARLMNLVPRDEAEARATQDARQESGVE
;
A
#
# COMPACT_ATOMS: atom_id res chain seq x y z
N MET A 1 21.55 -7.87 -7.06
CA MET A 1 21.52 -6.66 -7.90
C MET A 1 20.10 -6.10 -7.88
N THR A 2 19.83 -5.10 -7.06
CA THR A 2 18.48 -4.55 -6.83
C THR A 2 18.13 -3.52 -7.91
N ASN A 3 16.98 -3.71 -8.56
CA ASN A 3 16.59 -2.99 -9.76
C ASN A 3 15.86 -1.68 -9.38
N ALA A 4 16.61 -0.62 -9.09
CA ALA A 4 16.10 0.71 -8.71
C ALA A 4 15.59 1.57 -9.89
N ARG A 5 15.01 0.95 -10.92
CA ARG A 5 15.00 1.54 -12.27
C ARG A 5 13.67 2.14 -12.75
N ASN A 6 12.73 2.48 -11.87
CA ASN A 6 11.41 2.97 -12.34
C ASN A 6 10.84 4.25 -11.69
N THR A 7 11.55 4.90 -10.77
CA THR A 7 11.09 6.19 -10.21
C THR A 7 11.45 7.41 -11.06
N SER A 8 12.36 7.26 -12.04
CA SER A 8 12.98 8.40 -12.73
C SER A 8 12.12 9.05 -13.83
N LYS A 9 10.92 8.53 -14.15
CA LYS A 9 10.14 9.03 -15.31
C LYS A 9 9.33 10.31 -15.01
N ASN A 10 9.04 10.61 -13.73
CA ASN A 10 8.30 11.83 -13.36
C ASN A 10 9.19 13.04 -13.03
N ALA A 11 10.49 12.85 -12.78
CA ALA A 11 11.41 13.94 -12.42
C ALA A 11 11.67 14.92 -13.58
N ALA A 12 11.42 14.53 -14.84
CA ALA A 12 11.77 15.32 -16.02
C ALA A 12 10.85 16.52 -16.30
N ARG A 13 9.77 16.72 -15.53
CA ARG A 13 8.84 17.84 -15.73
C ARG A 13 8.75 18.82 -14.56
N GLY A 14 9.75 18.94 -13.68
CA GLY A 14 9.74 19.94 -12.60
C GLY A 14 8.56 19.86 -11.60
N GLY A 15 7.64 18.92 -11.80
CA GLY A 15 6.57 18.57 -10.89
C GLY A 15 7.16 17.68 -9.82
N TRP A 16 7.00 18.10 -8.58
CA TRP A 16 7.34 17.26 -7.45
C TRP A 16 6.56 15.95 -7.56
N PRO A 17 7.19 14.80 -7.27
CA PRO A 17 6.41 13.59 -7.05
C PRO A 17 5.38 13.92 -5.97
N VAL A 18 4.09 13.72 -6.29
CA VAL A 18 2.96 14.20 -5.50
C VAL A 18 3.02 13.68 -4.05
N ASP A 19 3.66 12.53 -3.84
CA ASP A 19 3.71 11.82 -2.56
C ASP A 19 5.13 11.61 -2.01
N ASP A 20 6.12 12.45 -2.37
CA ASP A 20 7.50 12.34 -1.84
C ASP A 20 7.70 13.14 -0.55
N ILE A 21 7.09 12.68 0.55
CA ILE A 21 7.23 13.31 1.88
C ILE A 21 8.69 13.29 2.38
N SER A 22 9.46 12.27 1.98
CA SER A 22 10.88 12.18 2.34
C SER A 22 11.70 13.26 1.63
N GLY A 23 11.44 13.50 0.34
CA GLY A 23 12.01 14.61 -0.42
C GLY A 23 11.58 15.98 0.11
N LEU A 24 10.35 16.11 0.61
CA LEU A 24 9.88 17.33 1.27
C LEU A 24 10.64 17.58 2.59
N ALA A 25 10.81 16.57 3.44
CA ALA A 25 11.51 16.72 4.71
C ALA A 25 13.00 17.07 4.55
N LEU A 26 13.64 16.64 3.45
CA LEU A 26 15.02 17.04 3.13
C LEU A 26 15.17 18.55 2.86
N ARG A 27 14.08 19.22 2.46
CA ARG A 27 14.09 20.64 2.08
C ARG A 27 13.37 21.53 3.08
N LEU A 28 12.42 20.97 3.84
CA LEU A 28 11.67 21.65 4.89
C LEU A 28 11.87 20.92 6.23
N PRO A 29 12.78 21.41 7.10
CA PRO A 29 13.12 20.72 8.35
C PRO A 29 11.98 20.70 9.37
N GLU A 30 10.89 21.45 9.15
CA GLU A 30 9.68 21.42 9.98
C GLU A 30 8.80 20.18 9.71
N VAL A 31 9.04 19.48 8.59
CA VAL A 31 8.29 18.28 8.22
C VAL A 31 8.95 17.05 8.81
N GLU A 32 8.34 16.51 9.85
CA GLU A 32 8.75 15.24 10.45
C GLU A 32 8.11 14.06 9.71
N VAL A 33 8.87 13.36 8.86
CA VAL A 33 8.39 12.19 8.09
C VAL A 33 7.76 11.13 8.99
N GLY A 34 8.35 10.87 10.17
CA GLY A 34 7.87 9.85 11.10
C GLY A 34 6.51 10.18 11.74
N ARG A 35 6.03 11.42 11.63
CA ARG A 35 4.73 11.86 12.15
C ARG A 35 3.76 12.23 11.04
N TYR A 36 4.21 12.19 9.79
CA TYR A 36 3.35 12.41 8.65
C TYR A 36 2.35 11.25 8.51
N PHE A 37 1.10 11.61 8.32
CA PHE A 37 0.01 10.66 8.14
C PHE A 37 -0.86 11.10 6.97
N ASP A 38 -0.95 10.26 5.95
CA ASP A 38 -1.81 10.47 4.79
C ASP A 38 -3.13 9.71 4.97
N ALA A 39 -4.18 10.48 5.28
CA ALA A 39 -5.52 9.94 5.46
C ALA A 39 -6.11 9.40 4.15
N GLN A 40 -5.79 10.00 3.00
CA GLN A 40 -6.32 9.57 1.70
C GLN A 40 -5.66 8.25 1.27
N ALA A 41 -4.36 8.11 1.47
CA ALA A 41 -3.66 6.85 1.22
C ALA A 41 -4.22 5.73 2.10
N LYS A 42 -4.51 6.01 3.39
CA LYS A 42 -5.14 5.03 4.28
C LYS A 42 -6.52 4.61 3.79
N GLU A 43 -7.38 5.56 3.42
CA GLU A 43 -8.72 5.26 2.92
C GLU A 43 -8.67 4.45 1.62
N ALA A 44 -7.79 4.83 0.68
CA ALA A 44 -7.59 4.11 -0.57
C ALA A 44 -7.13 2.66 -0.33
N TYR A 45 -6.27 2.45 0.66
CA TYR A 45 -5.86 1.12 1.09
C TYR A 45 -7.05 0.31 1.63
N GLU A 46 -7.82 0.85 2.57
CA GLU A 46 -9.01 0.18 3.14
C GLU A 46 -10.04 -0.17 2.05
N GLN A 47 -10.28 0.75 1.12
CA GLN A 47 -11.17 0.52 -0.03
C GLN A 47 -10.64 -0.56 -0.98
N SER A 48 -9.32 -0.66 -1.15
CA SER A 48 -8.71 -1.68 -1.99
C SER A 48 -8.88 -3.08 -1.38
N LEU A 49 -8.79 -3.20 -0.06
CA LEU A 49 -9.06 -4.46 0.65
C LEU A 49 -10.49 -4.95 0.43
N LEU A 50 -11.46 -4.03 0.37
CA LEU A 50 -12.88 -4.34 0.18
C LEU A 50 -13.23 -4.62 -1.28
N LYS A 51 -12.78 -3.75 -2.20
CA LYS A 51 -13.16 -3.83 -3.61
C LYS A 51 -12.44 -4.97 -4.32
N TRP A 52 -11.15 -5.17 -4.03
CA TRP A 52 -10.28 -6.09 -4.77
C TRP A 52 -9.57 -7.09 -3.83
N PRO A 53 -10.32 -7.94 -3.11
CA PRO A 53 -9.76 -8.77 -2.03
C PRO A 53 -8.68 -9.75 -2.52
N VAL A 54 -8.84 -10.35 -3.70
CA VAL A 54 -7.85 -11.27 -4.28
C VAL A 54 -6.55 -10.53 -4.61
N LEU A 55 -6.67 -9.37 -5.27
CA LEU A 55 -5.50 -8.55 -5.62
C LEU A 55 -4.80 -8.03 -4.36
N ALA A 56 -5.55 -7.64 -3.34
CA ALA A 56 -5.01 -7.21 -2.07
C ALA A 56 -4.18 -8.32 -1.39
N ARG A 57 -4.66 -9.57 -1.39
CA ARG A 57 -3.88 -10.72 -0.87
C ARG A 57 -2.61 -10.93 -1.69
N LEU A 58 -2.70 -10.89 -3.02
CA LEU A 58 -1.55 -11.07 -3.91
C LEU A 58 -0.48 -9.98 -3.71
N MET A 59 -0.92 -8.75 -3.46
CA MET A 59 -0.06 -7.60 -3.19
C MET A 59 0.44 -7.56 -1.73
N ASN A 60 0.13 -8.58 -0.91
CA ASN A 60 0.41 -8.62 0.53
C ASN A 60 -0.07 -7.36 1.27
N LEU A 61 -1.22 -6.81 0.86
CA LEU A 61 -1.85 -5.69 1.55
C LEU A 61 -2.56 -6.15 2.82
N VAL A 62 -2.93 -7.42 2.95
CA VAL A 62 -3.57 -7.93 4.18
C VAL A 62 -2.48 -8.28 5.20
N PRO A 63 -2.62 -7.89 6.48
CA PRO A 63 -1.73 -8.37 7.54
C PRO A 63 -1.67 -9.90 7.51
N ARG A 64 -0.46 -10.47 7.59
CA ARG A 64 -0.24 -11.91 7.42
C ARG A 64 -1.14 -12.76 8.33
N ASP A 65 -1.35 -12.28 9.55
CA ASP A 65 -2.19 -12.94 10.55
C ASP A 65 -3.70 -12.90 10.20
N GLU A 66 -4.17 -11.83 9.56
CA GLU A 66 -5.55 -11.70 9.08
C GLU A 66 -5.78 -12.47 7.77
N ALA A 67 -4.75 -12.58 6.94
CA ALA A 67 -4.79 -13.34 5.68
C ALA A 67 -4.95 -14.85 5.95
N GLU A 68 -4.24 -15.39 6.94
CA GLU A 68 -4.38 -16.79 7.38
C GLU A 68 -5.76 -17.07 7.98
N ALA A 69 -6.31 -16.15 8.79
CA ALA A 69 -7.65 -16.28 9.34
C ALA A 69 -8.74 -16.31 8.25
N ARG A 70 -8.64 -15.46 7.22
CA ARG A 70 -9.59 -15.44 6.09
C ARG A 70 -9.45 -16.65 5.16
N ALA A 71 -8.23 -17.11 4.89
CA ALA A 71 -8.01 -18.32 4.10
C ALA A 71 -8.64 -19.56 4.77
N THR A 72 -8.57 -19.62 6.11
CA THR A 72 -9.20 -20.69 6.90
C THR A 72 -10.74 -20.62 6.83
N GLN A 73 -11.32 -19.42 6.72
CA GLN A 73 -12.76 -19.22 6.53
C GLN A 73 -13.23 -19.62 5.11
N ASP A 74 -12.51 -19.20 4.08
CA ASP A 74 -12.83 -19.52 2.68
C ASP A 74 -12.77 -21.04 2.46
N ALA A 75 -11.74 -21.72 2.96
CA ALA A 75 -11.60 -23.18 2.88
C ALA A 75 -12.75 -23.95 3.58
N ARG A 76 -13.32 -23.37 4.64
CA ARG A 76 -14.47 -23.96 5.36
C ARG A 76 -15.80 -23.75 4.64
N GLN A 77 -15.93 -22.69 3.83
CA GLN A 77 -17.10 -22.50 2.98
C GLN A 77 -17.08 -23.41 1.75
N GLU A 78 -15.90 -23.67 1.18
CA GLU A 78 -15.74 -24.60 0.06
C GLU A 78 -15.98 -26.06 0.43
N SER A 79 -15.77 -26.45 1.70
CA SER A 79 -16.07 -27.81 2.19
C SER A 79 -17.55 -28.05 2.56
N GLY A 80 -18.42 -27.04 2.39
CA GLY A 80 -19.84 -27.08 2.77
C GLY A 80 -20.80 -27.23 1.59
N VAL A 81 -20.29 -27.40 0.37
CA VAL A 81 -21.10 -27.64 -0.84
C VAL A 81 -20.95 -29.12 -1.19
N GLU A 82 -21.77 -29.97 -0.55
CA GLU A 82 -22.03 -31.36 -0.97
C GLU A 82 -23.39 -31.43 -1.66
#